data_AF-A0A433SEZ0-F1
#
_entry.id   AF-A0A433SEZ0-F1
#
_cell.length_a   1.000
_cell.length_b   1.000
_cell.length_c   1.000
_cell.angle_alpha   90.00
_cell.angle_beta   90.00
_cell.angle_gamma   90.00
#
_symmetry.space_group_name_H-M   'P 1'
#
loop_
_entity.id
_entity.type
_entity.pdbx_description
1 polymer ?
#
loop_
_entity_poly.entity_id
_entity_poly.type
_entity_poly.pdbx_seq_one_letter_code
_entity_poly.pdbx_strand_id
1 'polypeptide(L)'
;MHTRVLTGITPSGTPHLGNYLGAIRPAILASRQKDVDSFYFLADLHALIKCCGQPDRIHRSTLEIAATWLAAGLDPEHVTFYRQSDIPEIPQLNWVLTCVTSKGLLNRAHAYKAAVDKNNESGEDPDAGVSAGLYMYPVLMAADILMFKSNFVPVGRDQIQHVEMARDIAERFNYYYGADLLVLPEAQIDEQVATLPGLDGRKMSKSYNNTIPLFSASDEMRRLINSIVTDAKAPGEPKSTEGSALFEIYQAFATEAETQAMRQAYADGIAWGEAKRILFERVEQEIGPMRARYEQLMANPAQIEDILIEGSKRARQIATPLLAQLREAVGLRSLLKPTKTAADDAQDALPTVQAVAVFKQYRENDGLFYFKLVADNGKGQLLLQSKGLPSGRDAGQRVALFKKDPQTALAQFKADFEYPEGVTPEQVLAALQQMQAAQDA
;
A
#
# COMPACT_ATOMS: atom_id res chain seq x y z
N MET A 1 -2.87 -14.28 -14.05
CA MET A 1 -2.05 -13.20 -13.46
C MET A 1 -2.15 -13.41 -11.96
N HIS A 2 -1.04 -13.73 -11.29
CA HIS A 2 -1.05 -13.85 -9.83
C HIS A 2 -1.07 -12.46 -9.22
N THR A 3 -1.97 -12.23 -8.28
CA THR A 3 -2.08 -10.96 -7.58
C THR A 3 -0.95 -10.84 -6.58
N ARG A 4 -0.09 -9.82 -6.71
CA ARG A 4 1.02 -9.61 -5.77
C ARG A 4 0.64 -8.67 -4.66
N VAL A 5 0.86 -9.13 -3.43
CA VAL A 5 0.59 -8.39 -2.20
C VAL A 5 1.89 -8.21 -1.45
N LEU A 6 2.22 -6.98 -1.08
CA LEU A 6 3.46 -6.68 -0.35
C LEU A 6 3.16 -6.00 0.99
N THR A 7 3.72 -6.55 2.06
CA THR A 7 3.57 -6.04 3.43
C THR A 7 4.93 -5.79 4.07
N GLY A 8 5.15 -4.53 4.48
CA GLY A 8 6.36 -4.10 5.18
C GLY A 8 6.20 -4.11 6.69
N ILE A 9 7.19 -4.65 7.39
CA ILE A 9 7.17 -4.82 8.85
C ILE A 9 8.37 -4.07 9.42
N THR A 10 8.14 -2.96 10.13
CA THR A 10 9.25 -2.17 10.70
C THR A 10 9.80 -2.79 12.00
N PRO A 11 11.10 -3.15 12.06
CA PRO A 11 11.71 -3.65 13.27
C PRO A 11 12.01 -2.55 14.28
N SER A 12 11.00 -2.14 15.03
CA SER A 12 11.08 -1.04 16.01
C SER A 12 10.87 -1.47 17.48
N GLY A 13 10.76 -2.78 17.72
CA GLY A 13 10.75 -3.43 19.04
C GLY A 13 9.84 -4.65 19.09
N THR A 14 9.69 -5.25 20.27
CA THR A 14 8.92 -6.47 20.50
C THR A 14 7.43 -6.34 20.13
N PRO A 15 6.84 -7.27 19.37
CA PRO A 15 5.41 -7.28 19.07
C PRO A 15 4.50 -7.45 20.30
N HIS A 16 3.33 -6.82 20.26
CA HIS A 16 2.29 -6.92 21.29
C HIS A 16 0.97 -7.45 20.71
N LEU A 17 -0.01 -7.78 21.57
CA LEU A 17 -1.30 -8.33 21.14
C LEU A 17 -2.02 -7.48 20.09
N GLY A 18 -1.93 -6.15 20.22
CA GLY A 18 -2.46 -5.23 19.19
C GLY A 18 -1.84 -5.42 17.80
N ASN A 19 -0.54 -5.73 17.68
CA ASN A 19 0.08 -6.04 16.39
C ASN A 19 -0.38 -7.40 15.87
N TYR A 20 -0.54 -8.37 16.76
CA TYR A 20 -0.99 -9.71 16.40
C TYR A 20 -2.38 -9.69 15.78
N LEU A 21 -3.36 -9.09 16.48
CA LEU A 21 -4.73 -9.03 16.01
C LEU A 21 -4.92 -8.07 14.83
N GLY A 22 -4.23 -6.93 14.84
CA GLY A 22 -4.43 -5.88 13.83
C GLY A 22 -3.66 -6.09 12.53
N ALA A 23 -2.58 -6.89 12.52
CA ALA A 23 -1.74 -7.04 11.33
C ALA A 23 -1.28 -8.48 11.10
N ILE A 24 -0.69 -9.15 12.11
CA ILE A 24 -0.02 -10.45 11.90
C ILE A 24 -1.04 -11.55 11.55
N ARG A 25 -2.11 -11.69 12.35
CA ARG A 25 -3.15 -12.71 12.14
C ARG A 25 -3.88 -12.52 10.80
N PRO A 26 -4.41 -11.32 10.46
CA PRO A 26 -5.02 -11.09 9.15
C PRO A 26 -4.05 -11.36 7.99
N ALA A 27 -2.80 -10.91 8.10
CA ALA A 27 -1.79 -11.13 7.07
C ALA A 27 -1.49 -12.62 6.84
N ILE A 28 -1.33 -13.41 7.91
CA ILE A 28 -1.10 -14.86 7.80
C ILE A 28 -2.32 -15.59 7.22
N LEU A 29 -3.54 -15.13 7.51
CA LEU A 29 -4.74 -15.70 6.91
C LEU A 29 -4.82 -15.36 5.41
N ALA A 30 -4.51 -14.12 5.04
CA ALA A 30 -4.47 -13.68 3.64
C ALA A 30 -3.39 -14.41 2.84
N SER A 31 -2.24 -14.72 3.45
CA SER A 31 -1.13 -15.40 2.77
C SER A 31 -1.44 -16.84 2.35
N ARG A 32 -2.49 -17.46 2.91
CA ARG A 32 -2.92 -18.83 2.58
C ARG A 32 -3.78 -18.91 1.32
N GLN A 33 -4.14 -17.77 0.72
CA GLN A 33 -4.94 -17.74 -0.50
C GLN A 33 -4.10 -18.18 -1.69
N LYS A 34 -4.57 -19.18 -2.45
CA LYS A 34 -3.80 -19.83 -3.53
C LYS A 34 -3.49 -18.93 -4.73
N ASP A 35 -4.26 -17.86 -4.92
CA ASP A 35 -4.13 -16.96 -6.08
C ASP A 35 -3.30 -15.70 -5.78
N VAL A 36 -2.72 -15.61 -4.58
CA VAL A 36 -2.01 -14.42 -4.09
C VAL A 36 -0.53 -14.73 -3.83
N ASP A 37 0.34 -14.05 -4.57
CA ASP A 37 1.78 -14.05 -4.33
C ASP A 37 2.10 -13.05 -3.21
N SER A 38 2.31 -13.56 -2.00
CA SER A 38 2.51 -12.73 -0.81
C SER A 38 4.00 -12.47 -0.51
N PHE A 39 4.35 -11.20 -0.36
CA PHE A 39 5.68 -10.71 0.01
C PHE A 39 5.63 -10.06 1.39
N TYR A 40 6.48 -10.54 2.29
CA TYR A 40 6.66 -9.98 3.62
C TYR A 40 8.10 -9.58 3.80
N PHE A 41 8.35 -8.36 4.26
CA PHE A 41 9.73 -7.91 4.46
C PHE A 41 9.94 -7.19 5.78
N LEU A 42 11.11 -7.43 6.37
CA LEU A 42 11.60 -6.72 7.54
C LEU A 42 12.26 -5.42 7.06
N ALA A 43 11.59 -4.29 7.31
CA ALA A 43 11.99 -2.95 6.86
C ALA A 43 13.10 -2.35 7.73
N ASP A 44 14.25 -3.02 7.80
CA ASP A 44 15.39 -2.66 8.65
C ASP A 44 16.10 -1.35 8.21
N LEU A 45 16.13 -1.01 6.92
CA LEU A 45 16.63 0.29 6.47
C LEU A 45 15.71 1.44 6.95
N HIS A 46 14.38 1.23 6.94
CA HIS A 46 13.44 2.20 7.51
C HIS A 46 13.60 2.34 9.04
N ALA A 47 13.96 1.26 9.73
CA ALA A 47 14.19 1.30 11.17
C ALA A 47 15.35 2.22 11.56
N LEU A 48 16.34 2.42 10.68
CA LEU A 48 17.45 3.36 10.90
C LEU A 48 16.97 4.80 11.15
N ILE A 49 15.82 5.20 10.57
CA ILE A 49 15.27 6.54 10.72
C ILE A 49 14.80 6.77 12.16
N LYS A 50 14.13 5.79 12.76
CA LYS A 50 13.54 5.88 14.10
C LYS A 50 14.51 5.47 15.21
N CYS A 51 15.40 4.52 14.93
CA CYS A 51 16.32 3.92 15.89
C CYS A 51 17.77 4.36 15.66
N CYS A 52 17.97 5.51 15.02
CA CYS A 52 19.29 6.08 14.78
C CYS A 52 20.11 6.12 16.07
N GLY A 53 21.34 5.56 16.03
CA GLY A 53 22.22 5.44 17.19
C GLY A 53 21.98 4.22 18.09
N GLN A 54 21.06 3.31 17.75
CA GLN A 54 20.75 2.10 18.55
C GLN A 54 20.91 0.80 17.72
N PRO A 55 22.13 0.41 17.32
CA PRO A 55 22.36 -0.74 16.43
C PRO A 55 21.85 -2.06 17.02
N ASP A 56 22.15 -2.33 18.30
CA ASP A 56 21.72 -3.56 18.98
C ASP A 56 20.20 -3.69 19.04
N ARG A 57 19.49 -2.56 19.14
CA ARG A 57 18.03 -2.54 19.15
C ARG A 57 17.46 -3.01 17.82
N ILE A 58 18.03 -2.57 16.69
CA ILE A 58 17.58 -2.98 15.36
C ILE A 58 17.83 -4.47 15.19
N HIS A 59 19.06 -4.93 15.47
CA HIS A 59 19.42 -6.35 15.35
C HIS A 59 18.50 -7.24 16.19
N ARG A 60 18.29 -6.91 17.47
CA ARG A 60 17.39 -7.63 18.37
C ARG A 60 15.93 -7.59 17.89
N SER A 61 15.45 -6.43 17.46
CA SER A 61 14.06 -6.28 17.00
C SER A 61 13.79 -7.08 15.72
N THR A 62 14.75 -7.12 14.79
CA THR A 62 14.67 -7.93 13.58
C THR A 62 14.52 -9.41 13.93
N LEU A 63 15.34 -9.91 14.87
CA LEU A 63 15.25 -11.30 15.33
C LEU A 63 13.90 -11.60 15.99
N GLU A 64 13.47 -10.79 16.96
CA GLU A 64 12.22 -10.99 17.70
C GLU A 64 10.99 -10.95 16.77
N ILE A 65 10.98 -10.04 15.78
CA ILE A 65 9.87 -9.94 14.83
C ILE A 65 9.88 -11.10 13.86
N ALA A 66 11.03 -11.48 13.31
CA ALA A 66 11.12 -12.64 12.43
C ALA A 66 10.63 -13.91 13.13
N ALA A 67 11.11 -14.16 14.35
CA ALA A 67 10.66 -15.26 15.18
C ALA A 67 9.14 -15.19 15.45
N THR A 68 8.61 -13.99 15.68
CA THR A 68 7.17 -13.79 15.93
C THR A 68 6.32 -14.18 14.73
N TRP A 69 6.67 -13.72 13.53
CA TRP A 69 5.89 -14.04 12.33
C TRP A 69 5.94 -15.54 12.01
N LEU A 70 7.11 -16.16 12.14
CA LEU A 70 7.28 -17.60 11.93
C LEU A 70 6.53 -18.43 12.99
N ALA A 71 6.57 -18.02 14.27
CA ALA A 71 5.85 -18.70 15.34
C ALA A 71 4.32 -18.53 15.24
N ALA A 72 3.85 -17.40 14.71
CA ALA A 72 2.43 -17.15 14.44
C ALA A 72 1.90 -17.96 13.24
N GLY A 73 2.77 -18.66 12.50
CA GLY A 73 2.40 -19.56 11.42
C GLY A 73 2.55 -18.97 10.01
N LEU A 74 3.41 -17.96 9.84
CA LEU A 74 3.85 -17.55 8.50
C LEU A 74 4.67 -18.69 7.89
N ASP A 75 4.24 -19.17 6.73
CA ASP A 75 4.90 -20.27 6.03
C ASP A 75 5.89 -19.74 4.98
N PRO A 76 7.21 -19.81 5.25
CA PRO A 76 8.21 -19.29 4.33
C PRO A 76 8.32 -20.10 3.04
N GLU A 77 7.78 -21.30 2.92
CA GLU A 77 7.79 -22.05 1.66
C GLU A 77 6.81 -21.44 0.65
N HIS A 78 5.68 -20.93 1.12
CA HIS A 78 4.62 -20.37 0.29
C HIS A 78 4.73 -18.85 0.11
N VAL A 79 5.38 -18.14 1.02
CA VAL A 79 5.55 -16.67 0.95
C VAL A 79 7.00 -16.28 0.72
N THR A 80 7.22 -15.11 0.11
CA THR A 80 8.57 -14.54 0.04
C THR A 80 8.82 -13.69 1.28
N PHE A 81 9.58 -14.22 2.24
CA PHE A 81 9.91 -13.54 3.50
C PHE A 81 11.39 -13.16 3.59
N TYR A 82 11.73 -11.87 3.63
CA TYR A 82 13.11 -11.39 3.50
C TYR A 82 13.40 -10.15 4.35
N ARG A 83 14.68 -9.79 4.51
CA ARG A 83 15.10 -8.49 5.07
C ARG A 83 15.34 -7.48 3.96
N GLN A 84 14.94 -6.24 4.18
CA GLN A 84 15.12 -5.16 3.21
C GLN A 84 16.61 -4.96 2.86
N SER A 85 17.48 -5.00 3.87
CA SER A 85 18.94 -4.88 3.70
C SER A 85 19.60 -6.00 2.88
N ASP A 86 18.98 -7.18 2.77
CA ASP A 86 19.49 -8.30 1.96
C ASP A 86 19.24 -8.13 0.45
N ILE A 87 18.49 -7.10 0.06
CA ILE A 87 18.17 -6.79 -1.35
C ILE A 87 18.96 -5.56 -1.78
N PRO A 88 20.21 -5.71 -2.28
CA PRO A 88 21.06 -4.58 -2.68
C PRO A 88 20.50 -3.79 -3.88
N GLU A 89 19.50 -4.34 -4.56
CA GLU A 89 18.77 -3.66 -5.62
C GLU A 89 17.87 -2.53 -5.10
N ILE A 90 17.32 -2.63 -3.87
CA ILE A 90 16.38 -1.64 -3.31
C ILE A 90 17.06 -0.26 -3.15
N PRO A 91 18.23 -0.13 -2.51
CA PRO A 91 18.91 1.17 -2.42
C PRO A 91 19.28 1.77 -3.78
N GLN A 92 19.59 0.94 -4.78
CA GLN A 92 19.87 1.41 -6.13
C GLN A 92 18.61 1.97 -6.81
N LEU A 93 17.48 1.26 -6.70
CA LEU A 93 16.21 1.76 -7.21
C LEU A 93 15.78 3.03 -6.48
N ASN A 94 15.95 3.09 -5.16
CA ASN A 94 15.66 4.28 -4.37
C ASN A 94 16.37 5.53 -4.93
N TRP A 95 17.64 5.42 -5.34
CA TRP A 95 18.36 6.53 -5.98
C TRP A 95 17.75 6.90 -7.34
N VAL A 96 17.47 5.91 -8.17
CA VAL A 96 16.83 6.13 -9.49
C VAL A 96 15.48 6.84 -9.34
N LEU A 97 14.65 6.40 -8.38
CA LEU A 97 13.35 7.02 -8.10
C LEU A 97 13.49 8.42 -7.49
N THR A 98 14.53 8.65 -6.68
CA THR A 98 14.84 9.98 -6.13
C THR A 98 15.02 11.01 -7.24
N CYS A 99 15.70 10.65 -8.34
CA CYS A 99 15.94 11.56 -9.47
C CYS A 99 14.66 12.01 -10.20
N VAL A 100 13.58 11.23 -10.16
CA VAL A 100 12.28 11.59 -10.78
C VAL A 100 11.27 12.16 -9.78
N THR A 101 11.53 12.01 -8.48
CA THR A 101 10.65 12.46 -7.41
C THR A 101 10.78 13.97 -7.21
N SER A 102 9.64 14.68 -7.29
CA SER A 102 9.65 16.12 -7.04
C SER A 102 9.82 16.43 -5.56
N LYS A 103 10.66 17.42 -5.22
CA LYS A 103 10.78 17.94 -3.84
C LYS A 103 9.42 18.37 -3.27
N GLY A 104 8.56 18.95 -4.12
CA GLY A 104 7.22 19.39 -3.71
C GLY A 104 6.33 18.26 -3.21
N LEU A 105 6.46 17.04 -3.77
CA LEU A 105 5.74 15.86 -3.28
C LEU A 105 6.18 15.50 -1.86
N LEU A 106 7.50 15.49 -1.60
CA LEU A 106 8.06 15.19 -0.29
C LEU A 106 7.71 16.24 0.76
N ASN A 107 7.68 17.53 0.39
CA ASN A 107 7.22 18.60 1.27
C ASN A 107 5.78 18.40 1.78
N ARG A 108 4.94 17.64 1.06
CA ARG A 108 3.55 17.37 1.43
C ARG A 108 3.34 16.08 2.22
N ALA A 109 4.39 15.27 2.40
CA ALA A 109 4.32 14.03 3.15
C ALA A 109 3.93 14.29 4.62
N HIS A 110 2.97 13.52 5.15
CA HIS A 110 2.40 13.73 6.48
C HIS A 110 3.46 13.74 7.59
N ALA A 111 4.43 12.84 7.54
CA ALA A 111 5.47 12.75 8.56
C ALA A 111 6.39 13.99 8.59
N TYR A 112 6.75 14.53 7.43
CA TYR A 112 7.55 15.76 7.35
C TYR A 112 6.73 16.97 7.81
N LYS A 113 5.51 17.12 7.31
CA LYS A 113 4.60 18.20 7.74
C LYS A 113 4.37 18.20 9.24
N ALA A 114 4.09 17.04 9.84
CA ALA A 114 3.87 16.94 11.28
C ALA A 114 5.11 17.33 12.10
N ALA A 115 6.33 17.03 11.61
CA ALA A 115 7.56 17.47 12.25
C ALA A 115 7.74 19.00 12.15
N VAL A 116 7.52 19.56 10.96
CA VAL A 116 7.58 21.00 10.70
C VAL A 116 6.55 21.76 11.52
N ASP A 117 5.30 21.30 11.57
CA ASP A 117 4.21 21.93 12.32
C ASP A 117 4.56 21.97 13.82
N LYS A 118 5.08 20.87 14.38
CA LYS A 118 5.55 20.82 15.76
C LYS A 118 6.70 21.80 16.05
N ASN A 119 7.66 21.94 15.13
CA ASN A 119 8.77 22.86 15.28
C ASN A 119 8.29 24.33 15.22
N ASN A 120 7.39 24.63 14.30
CA ASN A 120 6.75 25.94 14.19
C ASN A 120 5.98 26.32 15.45
N GLU A 121 5.20 25.39 16.02
CA GLU A 121 4.49 25.58 17.29
C GLU A 121 5.45 25.85 18.46
N SER A 122 6.65 25.26 18.41
CA SER A 122 7.70 25.43 19.41
C SER A 122 8.57 26.67 19.18
N GLY A 123 8.36 27.41 18.08
CA GLY A 123 9.18 28.56 17.69
C GLY A 123 10.60 28.19 17.24
N GLU A 124 10.83 26.92 16.89
CA GLU A 124 12.10 26.42 16.38
C GLU A 124 12.19 26.53 14.85
N ASP A 125 13.38 26.29 14.30
CA ASP A 125 13.55 26.16 12.85
C ASP A 125 12.66 25.02 12.30
N PRO A 126 11.94 25.21 11.18
CA PRO A 126 11.05 24.20 10.62
C PRO A 126 11.71 22.83 10.44
N ASP A 127 12.99 22.80 10.06
CA ASP A 127 13.74 21.57 9.80
C ASP A 127 14.57 21.11 11.02
N ALA A 128 14.41 21.72 12.19
CA ALA A 128 15.06 21.30 13.43
C ALA A 128 14.76 19.82 13.75
N GLY A 129 15.81 19.02 13.90
CA GLY A 129 15.68 17.59 14.21
C GLY A 129 15.11 16.73 13.06
N VAL A 130 14.87 17.29 11.87
CA VAL A 130 14.41 16.56 10.69
C VAL A 130 15.61 15.96 9.97
N SER A 131 15.73 14.63 9.99
CA SER A 131 16.77 13.96 9.21
C SER A 131 16.40 13.83 7.74
N ALA A 132 17.41 13.81 6.86
CA ALA A 132 17.19 13.50 5.43
C ALA A 132 16.52 12.13 5.23
N GLY A 133 16.76 11.17 6.14
CA GLY A 133 16.06 9.88 6.14
C GLY A 133 14.55 10.03 6.37
N LEU A 134 14.12 10.85 7.35
CA LEU A 134 12.71 11.14 7.58
C LEU A 134 12.05 11.86 6.39
N TYR A 135 12.81 12.67 5.66
CA TYR A 135 12.31 13.34 4.47
C TYR A 135 12.19 12.41 3.25
N MET A 136 13.15 11.50 3.08
CA MET A 136 13.28 10.64 1.89
C MET A 136 12.65 9.25 2.03
N TYR A 137 12.23 8.81 3.22
CA TYR A 137 11.68 7.46 3.39
C TYR A 137 10.47 7.13 2.51
N PRO A 138 9.59 8.07 2.08
CA PRO A 138 8.53 7.73 1.14
C PRO A 138 9.06 7.23 -0.20
N VAL A 139 10.23 7.70 -0.63
CA VAL A 139 10.90 7.22 -1.86
C VAL A 139 11.49 5.83 -1.65
N LEU A 140 12.07 5.56 -0.48
CA LEU A 140 12.55 4.23 -0.14
C LEU A 140 11.39 3.23 -0.08
N MET A 141 10.26 3.63 0.52
CA MET A 141 9.05 2.82 0.56
C MET A 141 8.48 2.57 -0.84
N ALA A 142 8.50 3.58 -1.72
CA ALA A 142 8.14 3.39 -3.12
C ALA A 142 9.08 2.38 -3.81
N ALA A 143 10.39 2.44 -3.54
CA ALA A 143 11.34 1.46 -4.07
C ALA A 143 11.02 0.03 -3.58
N ASP A 144 10.67 -0.13 -2.30
CA ASP A 144 10.27 -1.44 -1.74
C ASP A 144 9.03 -2.01 -2.46
N ILE A 145 8.02 -1.17 -2.71
CA ILE A 145 6.77 -1.59 -3.35
C ILE A 145 6.97 -1.91 -4.84
N LEU A 146 7.67 -1.03 -5.56
CA LEU A 146 7.80 -1.07 -7.02
C LEU A 146 8.79 -2.13 -7.51
N MET A 147 9.78 -2.49 -6.69
CA MET A 147 10.77 -3.53 -7.03
C MET A 147 10.14 -4.90 -7.31
N PHE A 148 8.99 -5.19 -6.71
CA PHE A 148 8.32 -6.49 -6.85
C PHE A 148 7.08 -6.43 -7.76
N LYS A 149 6.82 -5.28 -8.39
CA LYS A 149 5.62 -5.04 -9.20
C LYS A 149 4.33 -5.40 -8.45
N SER A 150 4.26 -4.96 -7.19
CA SER A 150 3.14 -5.26 -6.29
C SER A 150 1.86 -4.63 -6.81
N ASN A 151 0.76 -5.39 -6.86
CA ASN A 151 -0.55 -4.89 -7.25
C ASN A 151 -1.25 -4.21 -6.08
N PHE A 152 -1.22 -4.86 -4.91
CA PHE A 152 -1.87 -4.38 -3.70
C PHE A 152 -0.89 -4.25 -2.55
N VAL A 153 -1.08 -3.21 -1.75
CA VAL A 153 -0.30 -2.97 -0.53
C VAL A 153 -1.29 -2.84 0.63
N PRO A 154 -1.39 -3.84 1.52
CA PRO A 154 -2.25 -3.78 2.69
C PRO A 154 -1.73 -2.70 3.64
N VAL A 155 -2.52 -1.65 3.83
CA VAL A 155 -2.12 -0.49 4.64
C VAL A 155 -3.27 0.00 5.51
N GLY A 156 -2.90 0.60 6.66
CA GLY A 156 -3.85 1.36 7.46
C GLY A 156 -4.31 2.63 6.73
N ARG A 157 -5.45 3.20 7.16
CA ARG A 157 -5.99 4.45 6.60
C ARG A 157 -5.00 5.62 6.69
N ASP A 158 -4.12 5.60 7.69
CA ASP A 158 -3.05 6.58 7.91
C ASP A 158 -1.90 6.49 6.90
N GLN A 159 -1.78 5.38 6.18
CA GLN A 159 -0.66 5.07 5.28
C GLN A 159 -1.04 5.07 3.79
N ILE A 160 -2.30 5.40 3.47
CA ILE A 160 -2.78 5.51 2.08
C ILE A 160 -1.90 6.49 1.28
N GLN A 161 -1.53 7.62 1.90
CA GLN A 161 -0.67 8.62 1.27
C GLN A 161 0.66 8.03 0.78
N HIS A 162 1.25 7.06 1.48
CA HIS A 162 2.50 6.45 1.05
C HIS A 162 2.35 5.65 -0.24
N VAL A 163 1.22 4.94 -0.39
CA VAL A 163 0.91 4.19 -1.60
C VAL A 163 0.59 5.14 -2.75
N GLU A 164 -0.15 6.23 -2.51
CA GLU A 164 -0.39 7.29 -3.50
C GLU A 164 0.91 7.92 -3.99
N MET A 165 1.85 8.23 -3.08
CA MET A 165 3.18 8.74 -3.45
C MET A 165 3.96 7.73 -4.29
N ALA A 166 3.90 6.43 -3.96
CA ALA A 166 4.53 5.39 -4.78
C ALA A 166 3.91 5.34 -6.19
N ARG A 167 2.59 5.51 -6.29
CA ARG A 167 1.86 5.58 -7.58
C ARG A 167 2.31 6.78 -8.40
N ASP A 168 2.35 7.97 -7.82
CA ASP A 168 2.81 9.20 -8.48
C ASP A 168 4.26 9.08 -8.97
N ILE A 169 5.15 8.50 -8.15
CA ILE A 169 6.55 8.27 -8.51
C ILE A 169 6.64 7.30 -9.69
N ALA A 170 5.86 6.21 -9.67
CA ALA A 170 5.83 5.23 -10.75
C ALA A 170 5.30 5.83 -12.07
N GLU A 171 4.22 6.61 -12.01
CA GLU A 171 3.66 7.32 -13.18
C GLU A 171 4.69 8.29 -13.79
N ARG A 172 5.38 9.07 -12.95
CA ARG A 172 6.43 9.98 -13.40
C ARG A 172 7.61 9.23 -14.02
N PHE A 173 8.03 8.11 -13.43
CA PHE A 173 9.11 7.30 -13.97
C PHE A 173 8.74 6.73 -15.35
N ASN A 174 7.55 6.14 -15.47
CA ASN A 174 7.04 5.60 -16.73
C ASN A 174 6.90 6.70 -17.79
N TYR A 175 6.47 7.91 -17.40
CA TYR A 175 6.40 9.05 -18.31
C TYR A 175 7.76 9.45 -18.91
N TYR A 176 8.83 9.45 -18.10
CA TYR A 176 10.17 9.84 -18.57
C TYR A 176 10.89 8.75 -19.37
N TYR A 177 10.71 7.48 -19.00
CA TYR A 177 11.57 6.39 -19.48
C TYR A 177 10.85 5.28 -20.26
N GLY A 178 9.52 5.36 -20.41
CA GLY A 178 8.71 4.44 -21.21
C GLY A 178 7.48 3.91 -20.47
N ALA A 179 6.38 3.78 -21.20
CA ALA A 179 5.15 3.19 -20.67
C ALA A 179 5.39 1.74 -20.22
N ASP A 180 4.85 1.37 -19.07
CA ASP A 180 4.77 -0.01 -18.54
C ASP A 180 6.03 -0.61 -17.88
N LEU A 181 7.03 0.20 -17.50
CA LEU A 181 8.19 -0.31 -16.73
C LEU A 181 7.81 -0.68 -15.28
N LEU A 182 7.02 0.17 -14.63
CA LEU A 182 6.57 0.02 -13.25
C LEU A 182 5.05 -0.15 -13.17
N VAL A 183 4.61 -1.05 -12.29
CA VAL A 183 3.18 -1.27 -11.97
C VAL A 183 2.73 -0.22 -10.96
N LEU A 184 1.52 0.30 -11.13
CA LEU A 184 0.91 1.26 -10.22
C LEU A 184 0.26 0.50 -9.06
N PRO A 185 0.77 0.63 -7.82
CA PRO A 185 0.21 -0.10 -6.68
C PRO A 185 -1.11 0.52 -6.22
N GLU A 186 -2.01 -0.32 -5.71
CA GLU A 186 -3.26 0.07 -5.08
C GLU A 186 -3.22 -0.21 -3.57
N ALA A 187 -3.79 0.70 -2.79
CA ALA A 187 -3.91 0.52 -1.35
C ALA A 187 -5.06 -0.46 -1.05
N GLN A 188 -4.78 -1.50 -0.27
CA GLN A 188 -5.80 -2.41 0.23
C GLN A 188 -6.06 -2.10 1.70
N ILE A 189 -7.27 -1.63 2.00
CA ILE A 189 -7.68 -1.31 3.37
C ILE A 189 -8.49 -2.49 3.90
N ASP A 190 -8.08 -3.02 5.04
CA ASP A 190 -8.88 -3.99 5.77
C ASP A 190 -9.83 -3.24 6.72
N GLU A 191 -11.13 -3.25 6.40
CA GLU A 191 -12.17 -2.59 7.19
C GLU A 191 -12.35 -3.23 8.58
N GLN A 192 -11.85 -4.45 8.78
CA GLN A 192 -12.02 -5.21 10.02
C GLN A 192 -10.85 -5.04 11.01
N VAL A 193 -9.86 -4.21 10.70
CA VAL A 193 -8.72 -3.96 11.61
C VAL A 193 -9.16 -3.06 12.76
N ALA A 194 -9.75 -3.68 13.79
CA ALA A 194 -10.05 -3.03 15.04
C ALA A 194 -8.75 -2.63 15.76
N THR A 195 -8.64 -1.35 16.11
CA THR A 195 -7.56 -0.89 16.98
C THR A 195 -7.82 -1.41 18.39
N LEU A 196 -6.94 -2.29 18.87
CA LEU A 196 -7.10 -2.88 20.19
C LEU A 196 -6.79 -1.86 21.30
N PRO A 197 -7.62 -1.75 22.35
CA PRO A 197 -7.28 -0.96 23.53
C PRO A 197 -6.16 -1.63 24.33
N GLY A 198 -5.37 -0.80 25.00
CA GLY A 198 -4.31 -1.19 25.92
C GLY A 198 -4.82 -1.35 27.35
N LEU A 199 -3.88 -1.52 28.27
CA LEU A 199 -4.16 -1.74 29.70
C LEU A 199 -4.97 -0.60 30.36
N ASP A 200 -4.86 0.61 29.81
CA ASP A 200 -5.47 1.84 30.30
C ASP A 200 -6.71 2.29 29.51
N GLY A 201 -7.16 1.47 28.54
CA GLY A 201 -8.30 1.77 27.67
C GLY A 201 -7.99 2.69 26.48
N ARG A 202 -6.80 3.29 26.39
CA ARG A 202 -6.35 3.99 25.17
C ARG A 202 -5.87 2.98 24.13
N LYS A 203 -5.65 3.40 22.88
CA LYS A 203 -5.01 2.55 21.85
C LYS A 203 -3.75 1.87 22.39
N MET A 204 -3.63 0.56 22.21
CA MET A 204 -2.44 -0.19 22.62
C MET A 204 -1.22 0.30 21.82
N SER A 205 -0.26 0.91 22.51
CA SER A 205 0.95 1.48 21.92
C SER A 205 2.12 1.46 22.89
N LYS A 206 3.32 1.14 22.38
CA LYS A 206 4.57 1.17 23.14
C LYS A 206 4.85 2.56 23.74
N SER A 207 4.47 3.62 23.04
CA SER A 207 4.66 5.01 23.51
C SER A 207 3.85 5.33 24.77
N TYR A 208 2.74 4.64 25.00
CA TYR A 208 1.90 4.82 26.18
C TYR A 208 2.23 3.82 27.29
N ASN A 209 3.17 2.90 27.06
CA ASN A 209 3.54 1.83 27.98
C ASN A 209 2.32 1.02 28.49
N ASN A 210 1.32 0.83 27.61
CA ASN A 210 0.05 0.17 27.91
C ASN A 210 -0.12 -1.16 27.15
N THR A 211 0.98 -1.80 26.78
CA THR A 211 1.00 -2.97 25.88
C THR A 211 1.07 -4.30 26.64
N ILE A 212 0.51 -5.35 26.05
CA ILE A 212 0.72 -6.73 26.47
C ILE A 212 1.65 -7.40 25.44
N PRO A 213 2.90 -7.76 25.78
CA PRO A 213 3.82 -8.44 24.87
C PRO A 213 3.26 -9.79 24.42
N LEU A 214 3.38 -10.09 23.12
CA LEU A 214 2.74 -11.27 22.51
C LEU A 214 3.25 -12.57 23.14
N PHE A 215 4.57 -12.75 23.21
CA PHE A 215 5.22 -13.94 23.78
C PHE A 215 5.76 -13.70 25.19
N SER A 216 5.00 -13.01 26.04
CA SER A 216 5.31 -12.93 27.47
C SER A 216 5.10 -14.30 28.15
N ALA A 217 5.81 -14.53 29.26
CA ALA A 217 5.59 -15.69 30.11
C ALA A 217 4.14 -15.70 30.61
N SER A 218 3.57 -16.90 30.81
CA SER A 218 2.15 -17.05 31.18
C SER A 218 1.78 -16.28 32.46
N ASP A 219 2.64 -16.31 33.48
CA ASP A 219 2.46 -15.54 34.72
C ASP A 219 2.53 -14.02 34.49
N GLU A 220 3.41 -13.57 33.61
CA GLU A 220 3.52 -12.15 33.25
C GLU A 220 2.28 -11.68 32.49
N MET A 221 1.81 -12.46 31.52
CA MET A 221 0.58 -12.18 30.76
C MET A 221 -0.62 -12.09 31.70
N ARG A 222 -0.74 -13.04 32.65
CA ARG A 222 -1.79 -13.02 33.68
C ARG A 222 -1.73 -11.75 34.52
N ARG A 223 -0.54 -11.36 34.98
CA ARG A 223 -0.35 -10.12 35.76
C ARG A 223 -0.75 -8.88 34.96
N LEU A 224 -0.37 -8.80 33.68
CA LEU A 224 -0.72 -7.68 32.80
C LEU A 224 -2.22 -7.63 32.53
N ILE A 225 -2.87 -8.75 32.22
CA ILE A 225 -4.33 -8.83 32.05
C ILE A 225 -5.06 -8.42 33.34
N ASN A 226 -4.55 -8.83 34.50
CA ASN A 226 -5.10 -8.42 35.79
C ASN A 226 -4.98 -6.92 36.05
N SER A 227 -4.03 -6.23 35.42
CA SER A 227 -3.82 -4.78 35.53
C SER A 227 -4.72 -3.94 34.62
N ILE A 228 -5.51 -4.56 33.72
CA ILE A 228 -6.45 -3.83 32.85
C ILE A 228 -7.41 -3.01 33.71
N VAL A 229 -7.52 -1.72 33.42
CA VAL A 229 -8.40 -0.79 34.14
C VAL A 229 -9.86 -1.15 33.89
N THR A 230 -10.61 -1.29 34.98
CA THR A 230 -12.05 -1.58 34.99
C THR A 230 -12.76 -0.59 35.93
N ASP A 231 -14.10 -0.60 35.95
CA ASP A 231 -14.86 0.24 36.89
C ASP A 231 -14.86 -0.31 38.33
N ALA A 232 -15.45 0.44 39.26
CA ALA A 232 -15.56 0.11 40.67
C ALA A 232 -16.80 -0.74 41.04
N LYS A 233 -17.53 -1.28 40.04
CA LYS A 233 -18.76 -2.05 40.31
C LYS A 233 -18.46 -3.37 41.01
N ALA A 234 -19.30 -3.71 41.97
CA ALA A 234 -19.21 -4.94 42.74
C ALA A 234 -19.60 -6.17 41.90
N PRO A 235 -19.21 -7.39 42.33
CA PRO A 235 -19.81 -8.63 41.83
C PRO A 235 -21.34 -8.62 42.03
N GLY A 236 -22.09 -9.05 41.03
CA GLY A 236 -23.55 -9.02 41.00
C GLY A 236 -24.16 -7.73 40.42
N GLU A 237 -23.37 -6.65 40.26
CA GLU A 237 -23.85 -5.43 39.59
C GLU A 237 -23.67 -5.54 38.06
N PRO A 238 -24.71 -5.26 37.26
CA PRO A 238 -24.63 -5.26 35.80
C PRO A 238 -23.56 -4.30 35.25
N LYS A 239 -22.77 -4.80 34.29
CA LYS A 239 -21.62 -4.10 33.68
C LYS A 239 -21.92 -3.75 32.22
N SER A 240 -21.42 -2.61 31.77
CA SER A 240 -21.51 -2.23 30.35
C SER A 240 -20.37 -2.89 29.57
N THR A 241 -20.68 -3.38 28.38
CA THR A 241 -19.66 -3.82 27.40
C THR A 241 -19.11 -2.66 26.58
N GLU A 242 -19.86 -1.57 26.46
CA GLU A 242 -19.46 -0.40 25.66
C GLU A 242 -18.36 0.39 26.38
N GLY A 243 -17.25 0.64 25.69
CA GLY A 243 -16.06 1.31 26.23
C GLY A 243 -15.27 0.47 27.22
N SER A 244 -15.59 -0.82 27.39
CA SER A 244 -14.82 -1.72 28.25
C SER A 244 -13.64 -2.30 27.48
N ALA A 245 -12.43 -1.82 27.79
CA ALA A 245 -11.20 -2.35 27.21
C ALA A 245 -11.07 -3.87 27.38
N LEU A 246 -11.49 -4.40 28.53
CA LEU A 246 -11.48 -5.84 28.80
C LEU A 246 -12.39 -6.62 27.83
N PHE A 247 -13.59 -6.09 27.57
CA PHE A 247 -14.54 -6.72 26.66
C PHE A 247 -14.09 -6.63 25.21
N GLU A 248 -13.57 -5.48 24.78
CA GLU A 248 -13.04 -5.27 23.42
C GLU A 248 -11.84 -6.20 23.14
N ILE A 249 -10.92 -6.35 24.11
CA ILE A 249 -9.81 -7.30 23.96
C ILE A 249 -10.36 -8.73 23.87
N TYR A 250 -11.30 -9.12 24.73
CA TYR A 250 -11.88 -10.45 24.69
C TYR A 250 -12.55 -10.75 23.35
N GLN A 251 -13.38 -9.83 22.85
CA GLN A 251 -14.07 -9.94 21.58
C GLN A 251 -13.11 -10.17 20.40
N ALA A 252 -11.91 -9.59 20.44
CA ALA A 252 -10.94 -9.75 19.36
C ALA A 252 -10.34 -11.17 19.24
N PHE A 253 -10.36 -11.94 20.33
CA PHE A 253 -9.94 -13.36 20.37
C PHE A 253 -11.12 -14.34 20.35
N ALA A 254 -12.29 -13.91 20.83
CA ALA A 254 -13.46 -14.75 20.97
C ALA A 254 -14.23 -14.91 19.65
N THR A 255 -14.90 -16.05 19.52
CA THR A 255 -15.97 -16.25 18.52
C THR A 255 -17.18 -15.39 18.85
N GLU A 256 -18.12 -15.26 17.91
CA GLU A 256 -19.37 -14.52 18.13
C GLU A 256 -20.19 -15.11 19.28
N ALA A 257 -20.25 -16.45 19.38
CA ALA A 257 -20.94 -17.15 20.46
C ALA A 257 -20.30 -16.89 21.84
N GLU A 258 -18.97 -16.97 21.92
CA GLU A 258 -18.21 -16.66 23.15
C GLU A 258 -18.37 -15.18 23.55
N THR A 259 -18.35 -14.28 22.56
CA THR A 259 -18.57 -12.84 22.78
C THR A 259 -19.95 -12.57 23.35
N GLN A 260 -20.98 -13.24 22.82
CA GLN A 260 -22.35 -13.10 23.33
C GLN A 260 -22.49 -13.67 24.74
N ALA A 261 -21.84 -14.80 25.04
CA ALA A 261 -21.82 -15.36 26.39
C ALA A 261 -21.14 -14.40 27.39
N MET A 262 -20.02 -13.80 27.02
CA MET A 262 -19.34 -12.80 27.87
C MET A 262 -20.19 -11.54 28.05
N ARG A 263 -20.91 -11.10 27.01
CA ARG A 263 -21.86 -9.99 27.10
C ARG A 263 -22.99 -10.28 28.08
N GLN A 264 -23.53 -11.50 28.04
CA GLN A 264 -24.54 -11.93 29.02
C GLN A 264 -23.96 -11.98 30.43
N ALA A 265 -22.76 -12.52 30.61
CA ALA A 265 -22.10 -12.55 31.92
C ALA A 265 -21.87 -11.15 32.50
N TYR A 266 -21.56 -10.15 31.65
CA TYR A 266 -21.49 -8.74 32.06
C TYR A 266 -22.84 -8.23 32.55
N ALA A 267 -23.92 -8.53 31.83
CA ALA A 267 -25.28 -8.16 32.22
C ALA A 267 -25.72 -8.83 33.54
N ASP A 268 -25.32 -10.09 33.74
CA ASP A 268 -25.58 -10.88 34.96
C ASP A 268 -24.67 -10.47 36.14
N GLY A 269 -23.73 -9.57 35.91
CA GLY A 269 -22.90 -8.95 36.94
C GLY A 269 -21.62 -9.70 37.31
N ILE A 270 -21.01 -10.44 36.38
CA ILE A 270 -19.71 -11.12 36.55
C ILE A 270 -18.69 -10.28 37.33
N ALA A 271 -17.93 -10.91 38.24
CA ALA A 271 -16.85 -10.24 38.95
C ALA A 271 -15.69 -9.89 38.00
N TRP A 272 -15.06 -8.72 38.16
CA TRP A 272 -13.93 -8.31 37.30
C TRP A 272 -12.76 -9.30 37.32
N GLY A 273 -12.45 -9.89 38.47
CA GLY A 273 -11.42 -10.93 38.58
C GLY A 273 -11.74 -12.17 37.74
N GLU A 274 -13.01 -12.56 37.70
CA GLU A 274 -13.48 -13.69 36.89
C GLU A 274 -13.43 -13.36 35.39
N ALA A 275 -13.91 -12.17 35.00
CA ALA A 275 -13.83 -11.71 33.62
C ALA A 275 -12.38 -11.64 33.10
N LYS A 276 -11.44 -11.18 33.94
CA LYS A 276 -10.00 -11.15 33.65
C LYS A 276 -9.40 -12.55 33.52
N ARG A 277 -9.84 -13.50 34.35
CA ARG A 277 -9.45 -14.91 34.25
C ARG A 277 -9.88 -15.52 32.92
N ILE A 278 -11.15 -15.33 32.54
CA ILE A 278 -11.71 -15.82 31.27
C ILE A 278 -10.93 -15.24 30.08
N LEU A 279 -10.62 -13.94 30.11
CA LEU A 279 -9.79 -13.32 29.07
C LEU A 279 -8.40 -13.96 28.99
N PHE A 280 -7.72 -14.13 30.12
CA PHE A 280 -6.41 -14.76 30.16
C PHE A 280 -6.44 -16.17 29.57
N GLU A 281 -7.42 -17.00 29.95
CA GLU A 281 -7.56 -18.36 29.45
C GLU A 281 -7.76 -18.40 27.93
N ARG A 282 -8.62 -17.52 27.39
CA ARG A 282 -8.87 -17.46 25.94
C ARG A 282 -7.63 -17.00 25.16
N VAL A 283 -6.93 -15.97 25.64
CA VAL A 283 -5.68 -15.50 25.01
C VAL A 283 -4.61 -16.60 25.06
N GLU A 284 -4.45 -17.27 26.21
CA GLU A 284 -3.47 -18.33 26.39
C GLU A 284 -3.77 -19.56 25.51
N GLN A 285 -5.05 -19.88 25.26
CA GLN A 285 -5.44 -20.96 24.37
C GLN A 285 -5.00 -20.71 22.91
N GLU A 286 -5.01 -19.45 22.46
CA GLU A 286 -4.58 -19.10 21.10
C GLU A 286 -3.06 -18.90 21.00
N ILE A 287 -2.47 -18.15 21.94
CA ILE A 287 -1.05 -17.75 21.90
C ILE A 287 -0.12 -18.80 22.51
N GLY A 288 -0.58 -19.55 23.51
CA GLY A 288 0.21 -20.55 24.24
C GLY A 288 0.89 -21.58 23.32
N PRO A 289 0.19 -22.19 22.34
CA PRO A 289 0.80 -23.12 21.40
C PRO A 289 1.93 -22.52 20.56
N MET A 290 1.87 -21.21 20.28
CA MET A 290 2.88 -20.50 19.48
C MET A 290 4.14 -20.16 20.30
N ARG A 291 4.04 -20.06 21.64
CA ARG A 291 5.14 -19.65 22.52
C ARG A 291 6.32 -20.61 22.47
N ALA A 292 6.06 -21.93 22.50
CA ALA A 292 7.11 -22.94 22.41
C ALA A 292 7.90 -22.82 21.09
N ARG A 293 7.19 -22.55 19.98
CA ARG A 293 7.83 -22.34 18.68
C ARG A 293 8.67 -21.06 18.65
N TYR A 294 8.16 -19.97 19.23
CA TYR A 294 8.91 -18.72 19.37
C TYR A 294 10.20 -18.91 20.17
N GLU A 295 10.13 -19.58 21.32
CA GLU A 295 11.31 -19.85 22.17
C GLU A 295 12.34 -20.72 21.46
N GLN A 296 11.92 -21.75 20.73
CA GLN A 296 12.81 -22.57 19.90
C GLN A 296 13.54 -21.74 18.83
N LEU A 297 12.81 -20.86 18.12
CA LEU A 297 13.38 -20.00 17.10
C LEU A 297 14.36 -18.97 17.69
N MET A 298 14.03 -18.40 18.85
CA MET A 298 14.92 -17.49 19.57
C MET A 298 16.19 -18.18 20.11
N ALA A 299 16.10 -19.46 20.49
CA ALA A 299 17.24 -20.26 20.92
C ALA A 299 18.13 -20.72 19.74
N ASN A 300 17.59 -20.75 18.51
CA ASN A 300 18.32 -21.12 17.30
C ASN A 300 18.18 -20.04 16.20
N PRO A 301 18.80 -18.87 16.36
CA PRO A 301 18.71 -17.76 15.40
C PRO A 301 19.23 -18.11 14.00
N ALA A 302 20.13 -19.11 13.87
CA ALA A 302 20.62 -19.57 12.57
C ALA A 302 19.48 -20.07 11.66
N GLN A 303 18.46 -20.70 12.23
CA GLN A 303 17.29 -21.13 11.44
C GLN A 303 16.54 -19.95 10.83
N ILE A 304 16.41 -18.84 11.57
CA ILE A 304 15.75 -17.63 11.09
C ILE A 304 16.59 -17.00 9.98
N GLU A 305 17.91 -16.94 10.17
CA GLU A 305 18.86 -16.44 9.18
C GLU A 305 18.73 -17.20 7.86
N ASP A 306 18.76 -18.53 7.89
CA ASP A 306 18.64 -19.38 6.70
C ASP A 306 17.33 -19.12 5.94
N ILE A 307 16.22 -18.97 6.67
CA ILE A 307 14.90 -18.67 6.09
C ILE A 307 14.91 -17.30 5.38
N LEU A 308 15.46 -16.27 6.03
CA LEU A 308 15.51 -14.91 5.47
C LEU A 308 16.43 -14.82 4.25
N ILE A 309 17.57 -15.51 4.27
CA ILE A 309 18.48 -15.60 3.14
C ILE A 309 17.85 -16.36 1.97
N GLU A 310 17.08 -17.41 2.23
CA GLU A 310 16.38 -18.13 1.15
C GLU A 310 15.23 -17.29 0.56
N GLY A 311 14.51 -16.56 1.40
CA GLY A 311 13.53 -15.58 0.93
C GLY A 311 14.16 -14.43 0.14
N SER A 312 15.35 -13.95 0.52
CA SER A 312 16.06 -12.91 -0.21
C SER A 312 16.51 -13.39 -1.59
N LYS A 313 16.99 -14.64 -1.73
CA LYS A 313 17.29 -15.23 -3.05
C LYS A 313 16.07 -15.24 -3.96
N ARG A 314 14.90 -15.67 -3.46
CA ARG A 314 13.63 -15.66 -4.21
C ARG A 314 13.22 -14.25 -4.61
N ALA A 315 13.30 -13.29 -3.69
CA ALA A 315 13.05 -11.88 -3.98
C ALA A 315 13.99 -11.34 -5.08
N ARG A 316 15.28 -11.69 -5.02
CA ARG A 316 16.29 -11.21 -5.98
C ARG A 316 16.12 -11.78 -7.38
N GLN A 317 15.54 -12.96 -7.54
CA GLN A 317 15.16 -13.49 -8.86
C GLN A 317 14.21 -12.55 -9.61
N ILE A 318 13.43 -11.73 -8.90
CA ILE A 318 12.55 -10.71 -9.47
C ILE A 318 13.26 -9.35 -9.53
N ALA A 319 13.90 -8.94 -8.42
CA ALA A 319 14.50 -7.62 -8.28
C ALA A 319 15.67 -7.38 -9.23
N THR A 320 16.59 -8.35 -9.38
CA THR A 320 17.79 -8.22 -10.21
C THR A 320 17.46 -7.97 -11.69
N PRO A 321 16.63 -8.78 -12.39
CA PRO A 321 16.30 -8.51 -13.78
C PRO A 321 15.49 -7.23 -13.96
N LEU A 322 14.58 -6.89 -13.03
CA LEU A 322 13.83 -5.63 -13.10
C LEU A 322 14.77 -4.43 -12.99
N LEU A 323 15.65 -4.40 -11.99
CA LEU A 323 16.60 -3.29 -11.84
C LEU A 323 17.51 -3.18 -13.07
N ALA A 324 17.95 -4.29 -13.68
CA ALA A 324 18.72 -4.24 -14.91
C ALA A 324 17.95 -3.56 -16.05
N GLN A 325 16.66 -3.86 -16.21
CA GLN A 325 15.78 -3.19 -17.18
C GLN A 325 15.65 -1.69 -16.89
N LEU A 326 15.39 -1.34 -15.63
CA LEU A 326 15.24 0.07 -15.22
C LEU A 326 16.54 0.86 -15.42
N ARG A 327 17.70 0.25 -15.10
CA ARG A 327 19.03 0.84 -15.34
C ARG A 327 19.27 1.10 -16.82
N GLU A 328 18.94 0.15 -17.69
CA GLU A 328 19.04 0.34 -19.13
C GLU A 328 18.14 1.48 -19.61
N ALA A 329 16.90 1.57 -19.11
CA ALA A 329 15.93 2.60 -19.46
C ALA A 329 16.40 4.02 -19.07
N VAL A 330 17.06 4.16 -17.92
CA VAL A 330 17.66 5.45 -17.49
C VAL A 330 19.04 5.72 -18.11
N GLY A 331 19.49 4.88 -19.05
CA GLY A 331 20.75 5.06 -19.77
C GLY A 331 22.00 4.54 -19.05
N LEU A 332 21.86 3.85 -17.92
CA LEU A 332 22.96 3.19 -17.19
C LEU A 332 23.29 1.82 -17.81
N ARG A 333 23.78 1.86 -19.05
CA ARG A 333 24.04 0.69 -19.91
C ARG A 333 25.50 0.55 -20.31
N SER A 334 25.83 -0.59 -20.93
CA SER A 334 27.19 -0.86 -21.41
C SER A 334 27.66 0.17 -22.42
N LEU A 335 28.88 0.69 -22.27
CA LEU A 335 29.52 1.63 -23.19
C LEU A 335 29.83 1.01 -24.57
N LEU A 336 29.74 -0.33 -24.67
CA LEU A 336 29.88 -1.04 -25.94
C LEU A 336 28.60 -0.98 -26.78
N LYS A 337 27.46 -0.62 -26.18
CA LYS A 337 26.24 -0.38 -26.94
C LYS A 337 26.38 0.98 -27.63
N PRO A 338 26.16 1.06 -28.95
CA PRO A 338 26.17 2.35 -29.63
C PRO A 338 25.11 3.25 -29.00
N THR A 339 25.50 4.49 -28.70
CA THR A 339 24.55 5.52 -28.27
C THR A 339 23.55 5.69 -29.40
N LYS A 340 22.26 5.42 -29.13
CA LYS A 340 21.18 5.78 -30.04
C LYS A 340 21.37 7.25 -30.41
N THR A 341 21.54 7.51 -31.70
CA THR A 341 21.59 8.87 -32.22
C THR A 341 20.18 9.45 -32.21
N ALA A 342 20.05 10.78 -32.30
CA ALA A 342 18.73 11.41 -32.47
C ALA A 342 17.97 10.90 -33.73
N ALA A 343 18.69 10.28 -34.69
CA ALA A 343 18.10 9.59 -35.83
C ALA A 343 17.56 8.19 -35.46
N ASP A 344 18.21 7.47 -34.54
CA ASP A 344 17.72 6.20 -34.01
C ASP A 344 16.52 6.40 -33.07
N ASP A 345 16.47 7.49 -32.30
CA ASP A 345 15.28 7.82 -31.48
C ASP A 345 14.05 8.17 -32.34
N ALA A 346 14.26 8.57 -33.59
CA ALA A 346 13.20 8.75 -34.58
C ALA A 346 12.75 7.43 -35.25
N GLN A 347 13.59 6.38 -35.19
CA GLN A 347 13.33 5.04 -35.75
C GLN A 347 12.81 4.04 -34.69
N ASP A 348 13.27 4.17 -33.44
CA ASP A 348 12.85 3.40 -32.25
C ASP A 348 11.87 4.17 -31.37
N ALA A 349 11.32 5.29 -31.87
CA ALA A 349 9.99 5.66 -31.44
C ALA A 349 9.14 4.39 -31.55
N LEU A 350 8.62 3.91 -30.40
CA LEU A 350 7.48 2.98 -30.36
C LEU A 350 6.62 3.31 -31.57
N PRO A 351 6.12 2.32 -32.36
CA PRO A 351 5.27 2.62 -33.51
C PRO A 351 4.31 3.66 -32.99
N THR A 352 4.40 4.87 -33.56
CA THR A 352 3.61 6.01 -33.10
C THR A 352 2.24 5.40 -32.89
N VAL A 353 1.74 5.34 -31.65
CA VAL A 353 0.33 5.06 -31.44
C VAL A 353 -0.30 6.07 -32.36
N GLN A 354 -0.80 5.62 -33.51
CA GLN A 354 -1.07 6.48 -34.66
C GLN A 354 -1.96 7.56 -34.11
N ALA A 355 -1.44 8.77 -33.90
CA ALA A 355 -2.04 9.78 -33.03
C ALA A 355 -3.57 9.78 -33.14
N VAL A 356 -4.21 9.02 -32.24
CA VAL A 356 -5.59 8.63 -32.47
C VAL A 356 -6.43 9.81 -32.05
N ALA A 357 -7.34 10.26 -32.91
CA ALA A 357 -8.23 11.35 -32.55
C ALA A 357 -9.03 11.00 -31.29
N VAL A 358 -9.06 11.91 -30.30
CA VAL A 358 -9.69 11.68 -29.00
C VAL A 358 -10.98 12.47 -28.88
N PHE A 359 -12.03 11.82 -28.38
CA PHE A 359 -13.26 12.48 -27.98
C PHE A 359 -13.13 13.09 -26.57
N LYS A 360 -13.39 14.40 -26.46
CA LYS A 360 -13.51 15.10 -25.18
C LYS A 360 -14.97 15.50 -24.97
N GLN A 361 -15.58 15.02 -23.89
CA GLN A 361 -16.93 15.40 -23.48
C GLN A 361 -16.83 16.49 -22.40
N TYR A 362 -17.68 17.50 -22.47
CA TYR A 362 -17.68 18.62 -21.54
C TYR A 362 -19.08 19.23 -21.43
N ARG A 363 -19.28 20.06 -20.40
CA ARG A 363 -20.51 20.78 -20.14
C ARG A 363 -20.22 22.27 -20.17
N GLU A 364 -21.00 23.05 -20.92
CA GLU A 364 -20.87 24.50 -20.94
C GLU A 364 -21.82 25.17 -19.93
N ASN A 365 -21.63 26.47 -19.74
CA ASN A 365 -22.39 27.28 -18.77
C ASN A 365 -23.88 27.41 -19.13
N ASP A 366 -24.28 27.00 -20.34
CA ASP A 366 -25.67 26.88 -20.80
C ASP A 366 -26.40 25.65 -20.23
N GLY A 367 -25.68 24.78 -19.51
CA GLY A 367 -26.22 23.58 -18.89
C GLY A 367 -26.31 22.37 -19.80
N LEU A 368 -25.97 22.50 -21.09
CA LEU A 368 -26.01 21.47 -22.11
C LEU A 368 -24.67 20.70 -22.21
N PHE A 369 -24.73 19.51 -22.77
CA PHE A 369 -23.58 18.60 -22.91
C PHE A 369 -23.04 18.62 -24.34
N TYR A 370 -21.73 18.65 -24.45
CA TYR A 370 -21.02 18.76 -25.71
C TYR A 370 -19.95 17.68 -25.81
N PHE A 371 -19.61 17.31 -27.04
CA PHE A 371 -18.41 16.53 -27.32
C PHE A 371 -17.65 17.12 -28.50
N LYS A 372 -16.33 16.97 -28.46
CA LYS A 372 -15.45 17.34 -29.57
C LYS A 372 -14.46 16.24 -29.89
N LEU A 373 -14.20 16.05 -31.17
CA LEU A 373 -13.13 15.19 -31.68
C LEU A 373 -11.91 16.06 -31.95
N VAL A 374 -10.78 15.70 -31.36
CA VAL A 374 -9.52 16.42 -31.48
C VAL A 374 -8.45 15.48 -32.03
N ALA A 375 -7.78 15.87 -33.11
CA ALA A 375 -6.62 15.14 -33.62
C ALA A 375 -5.44 15.27 -32.64
N ASP A 376 -4.80 14.16 -32.29
CA ASP A 376 -3.64 14.16 -31.38
C ASP A 376 -2.31 14.34 -32.13
N ASN A 377 -2.28 15.19 -33.15
CA ASN A 377 -1.10 15.45 -33.99
C ASN A 377 -0.08 16.41 -33.35
N GLY A 378 -0.08 16.54 -32.01
CA GLY A 378 0.75 17.49 -31.27
C GLY A 378 0.28 18.97 -31.36
N LYS A 379 -0.70 19.30 -32.20
CA LYS A 379 -1.30 20.65 -32.31
C LYS A 379 -2.73 20.75 -31.78
N GLY A 380 -3.36 19.63 -31.39
CA GLY A 380 -4.71 19.61 -30.82
C GLY A 380 -5.77 20.17 -31.77
N GLN A 381 -5.67 19.86 -33.07
CA GLN A 381 -6.59 20.37 -34.08
C GLN A 381 -8.01 19.83 -33.85
N LEU A 382 -8.98 20.73 -33.74
CA LEU A 382 -10.40 20.38 -33.66
C LEU A 382 -10.87 19.83 -35.01
N LEU A 383 -11.44 18.62 -35.01
CA LEU A 383 -11.94 17.96 -36.21
C LEU A 383 -13.47 18.01 -36.32
N LEU A 384 -14.17 17.90 -35.18
CA LEU A 384 -15.62 17.89 -35.13
C LEU A 384 -16.07 18.40 -33.77
N GLN A 385 -17.12 19.22 -33.74
CA GLN A 385 -17.75 19.69 -32.51
C GLN A 385 -19.26 19.44 -32.56
N SER A 386 -19.81 18.88 -31.48
CA SER A 386 -21.25 18.65 -31.37
C SER A 386 -22.00 19.95 -31.06
N LYS A 387 -23.29 19.96 -31.39
CA LYS A 387 -24.26 20.90 -30.82
C LYS A 387 -24.65 20.47 -29.39
N GLY A 388 -25.26 21.38 -28.65
CA GLY A 388 -25.65 21.14 -27.25
C GLY A 388 -26.69 20.04 -27.12
N LEU A 389 -26.41 19.07 -26.25
CA LEU A 389 -27.27 17.92 -25.96
C LEU A 389 -27.92 18.05 -24.59
N PRO A 390 -29.18 17.59 -24.44
CA PRO A 390 -29.93 17.74 -23.20
C PRO A 390 -29.40 16.83 -22.06
N SER A 391 -28.63 15.79 -22.38
CA SER A 391 -28.12 14.82 -21.41
C SER A 391 -26.70 14.35 -21.74
N GLY A 392 -25.87 14.20 -20.71
CA GLY A 392 -24.54 13.59 -20.83
C GLY A 392 -24.58 12.12 -21.25
N ARG A 393 -25.70 11.43 -21.00
CA ARG A 393 -25.93 10.07 -21.50
C ARG A 393 -26.05 10.04 -23.02
N ASP A 394 -26.71 11.03 -23.60
CA ASP A 394 -26.89 11.13 -25.05
C ASP A 394 -25.56 11.45 -25.73
N ALA A 395 -24.76 12.34 -25.13
CA ALA A 395 -23.39 12.62 -25.58
C ALA A 395 -22.52 11.36 -25.56
N GLY A 396 -22.56 10.59 -24.47
CA GLY A 396 -21.83 9.33 -24.34
C GLY A 396 -22.26 8.25 -25.34
N GLN A 397 -23.58 8.10 -25.58
CA GLN A 397 -24.11 7.13 -26.55
C GLN A 397 -23.69 7.46 -27.99
N ARG A 398 -23.67 8.75 -28.35
CA ARG A 398 -23.22 9.21 -29.67
C ARG A 398 -21.73 8.97 -29.84
N VAL A 399 -20.91 9.33 -28.84
CA VAL A 399 -19.47 9.04 -28.87
C VAL A 399 -19.19 7.53 -29.01
N ALA A 400 -19.99 6.67 -28.36
CA ALA A 400 -19.88 5.23 -28.52
C ALA A 400 -20.23 4.76 -29.95
N LEU A 401 -21.25 5.36 -30.58
CA LEU A 401 -21.60 5.08 -31.99
C LEU A 401 -20.51 5.55 -32.94
N PHE A 402 -19.92 6.73 -32.73
CA PHE A 402 -18.78 7.21 -33.52
C PHE A 402 -17.54 6.32 -33.42
N LYS A 403 -17.35 5.62 -32.29
CA LYS A 403 -16.28 4.64 -32.10
C LYS A 403 -16.57 3.30 -32.77
N LYS A 404 -17.83 2.87 -32.79
CA LYS A 404 -18.25 1.54 -33.27
C LYS A 404 -18.52 1.50 -34.78
N ASP A 405 -19.13 2.53 -35.34
CA ASP A 405 -19.47 2.63 -36.76
C ASP A 405 -19.41 4.10 -37.22
N PRO A 406 -18.21 4.57 -37.59
CA PRO A 406 -17.99 5.97 -37.98
C PRO A 406 -18.84 6.44 -39.17
N GLN A 407 -19.04 5.59 -40.17
CA GLN A 407 -19.76 5.98 -41.40
C GLN A 407 -21.25 6.15 -41.13
N THR A 408 -21.85 5.19 -40.42
CA THR A 408 -23.26 5.29 -40.04
C THR A 408 -23.50 6.45 -39.08
N ALA A 409 -22.60 6.69 -38.12
CA ALA A 409 -22.73 7.78 -37.16
C ALA A 409 -22.64 9.17 -37.82
N LEU A 410 -21.70 9.37 -38.76
CA LEU A 410 -21.57 10.63 -39.49
C LEU A 410 -22.80 10.92 -40.38
N ALA A 411 -23.42 9.88 -40.95
CA ALA A 411 -24.64 10.02 -41.74
C ALA A 411 -25.87 10.29 -40.85
N GLN A 412 -26.00 9.56 -39.74
CA GLN A 412 -27.15 9.61 -38.83
C GLN A 412 -27.21 10.93 -38.04
N PHE A 413 -26.06 11.44 -37.58
CA PHE A 413 -26.00 12.61 -36.69
C PHE A 413 -25.55 13.89 -37.40
N LYS A 414 -25.61 13.95 -38.73
CA LYS A 414 -25.12 15.09 -39.54
C LYS A 414 -25.69 16.46 -39.11
N ALA A 415 -26.90 16.50 -38.55
CA ALA A 415 -27.53 17.72 -38.06
C ALA A 415 -26.98 18.22 -36.70
N ASP A 416 -26.32 17.33 -35.96
CA ASP A 416 -26.02 17.48 -34.54
C ASP A 416 -24.54 17.81 -34.27
N PHE A 417 -23.74 18.03 -35.30
CA PHE A 417 -22.36 18.45 -35.20
C PHE A 417 -21.98 19.37 -36.36
N GLU A 418 -20.88 20.09 -36.19
CA GLU A 418 -20.32 21.00 -37.18
C GLU A 418 -18.83 20.73 -37.38
N TYR A 419 -18.37 20.95 -38.61
CA TYR A 419 -16.95 20.89 -38.96
C TYR A 419 -16.34 22.28 -38.80
N PRO A 420 -15.20 22.41 -38.12
CA PRO A 420 -14.45 23.66 -38.08
C PRO A 420 -13.99 24.10 -39.47
N GLU A 421 -13.75 25.40 -39.64
CA GLU A 421 -13.32 25.98 -40.91
C GLU A 421 -12.02 25.33 -41.41
N GLY A 422 -12.02 24.82 -42.64
CA GLY A 422 -10.88 24.12 -43.25
C GLY A 422 -10.77 22.62 -42.97
N VAL A 423 -11.73 22.01 -42.27
CA VAL A 423 -11.80 20.54 -42.05
C VAL A 423 -12.80 19.89 -43.00
N THR A 424 -12.39 18.87 -43.75
CA THR A 424 -13.29 18.13 -44.65
C THR A 424 -13.92 16.90 -43.98
N PRO A 425 -15.13 16.47 -44.39
CA PRO A 425 -15.74 15.25 -43.86
C PRO A 425 -14.87 13.99 -44.04
N GLU A 426 -14.07 13.95 -45.11
CA GLU A 426 -13.13 12.86 -45.41
C GLU A 426 -12.00 12.78 -44.38
N GLN A 427 -11.50 13.93 -43.90
CA GLN A 427 -10.48 13.99 -42.84
C GLN A 427 -11.03 13.48 -41.50
N VAL A 428 -12.28 13.82 -41.18
CA VAL A 428 -12.94 13.34 -39.97
C VAL A 428 -13.20 11.84 -40.03
N LEU A 429 -13.67 11.33 -41.18
CA LEU A 429 -13.90 9.91 -41.36
C LEU A 429 -12.58 9.11 -41.26
N ALA A 430 -11.51 9.60 -41.88
CA ALA A 430 -10.18 8.97 -41.78
C ALA A 430 -9.68 8.90 -40.32
N ALA A 431 -9.85 9.98 -39.55
CA ALA A 431 -9.46 10.03 -38.15
C ALA A 431 -10.28 9.08 -37.26
N LEU A 432 -11.59 8.95 -37.52
CA LEU A 432 -12.45 8.02 -36.80
C LEU A 432 -12.16 6.55 -37.15
N GLN A 433 -11.83 6.25 -38.41
CA GLN A 433 -11.43 4.91 -38.84
C GLN A 433 -10.08 4.50 -38.25
N GLN A 434 -9.12 5.44 -38.15
CA GLN A 434 -7.87 5.24 -37.42
C GLN A 434 -8.12 4.96 -35.94
N MET A 435 -9.09 5.66 -35.33
CA MET A 435 -9.49 5.41 -33.95
C MET A 435 -10.14 4.04 -33.74
N GLN A 436 -10.97 3.59 -34.67
CA GLN A 436 -11.56 2.25 -34.62
C GLN A 436 -10.48 1.17 -34.76
N ALA A 437 -9.57 1.32 -35.74
CA ALA A 437 -8.48 0.37 -35.96
C ALA A 437 -7.51 0.26 -34.77
N ALA A 438 -7.31 1.34 -34.01
CA ALA A 438 -6.49 1.35 -32.80
C ALA A 438 -7.19 0.80 -31.55
N GLN A 439 -8.53 0.62 -31.57
CA GLN A 439 -9.26 -0.05 -30.49
C GLN A 439 -9.36 -1.56 -30.70
N ASP A 440 -9.26 -2.03 -31.95
CA ASP A 440 -9.33 -3.44 -32.34
C ASP A 440 -7.95 -4.13 -32.40
N ALA A 441 -6.86 -3.36 -32.32
CA ALA A 441 -5.45 -3.82 -32.25
C ALA A 441 -4.95 -3.87 -30.81
#